data_AF-A0A931VM04-F1
#
_entry.id   AF-A0A931VM04-F1
#
_cell.length_a   1.000
_cell.length_b   1.000
_cell.length_c   1.000
_cell.angle_alpha   90.00
_cell.angle_beta   90.00
_cell.angle_gamma   90.00
#
_symmetry.space_group_name_H-M   'P 1'
#
loop_
_entity.id
_entity.type
_entity.pdbx_description
1 polymer ?
#
loop_
_entity_poly.entity_id
_entity_poly.type
_entity_poly.pdbx_seq_one_letter_code
_entity_poly.pdbx_strand_id
1 'polypeptide(L)' 'MQLHQLQQLYKNKEGKRVGRGGKRGTYSGKGQKGQKARAGHRIRPAERDLIQRLPKLRGFRNKPKAKKANRRAKKNA' A
#
# COMPACT_ATOMS: atom_id res chain seq x y z
N MET A 1 33.69 20.99 -19.93
CA MET A 1 33.75 19.81 -19.04
C MET A 1 33.62 18.55 -19.89
N GLN A 2 34.55 17.62 -19.77
CA GLN A 2 34.47 16.34 -20.50
C GLN A 2 33.71 15.29 -19.69
N LEU A 3 33.12 14.32 -20.37
CA LEU A 3 32.26 13.30 -19.74
C LEU A 3 33.01 12.48 -18.67
N HIS A 4 34.28 12.18 -18.90
CA HIS A 4 35.13 11.43 -17.97
C HIS A 4 35.51 12.21 -16.69
N GLN A 5 35.23 13.51 -16.65
CA GLN A 5 35.53 14.38 -15.51
C GLN A 5 34.34 14.48 -14.53
N LEU A 6 33.16 13.97 -14.93
CA LEU A 6 31.97 13.99 -14.09
C LEU A 6 32.09 12.92 -12.99
N GLN A 7 32.11 13.36 -11.73
CA GLN A 7 32.08 12.48 -10.57
C GLN A 7 30.83 12.76 -9.73
N GLN A 8 30.25 11.68 -9.20
CA GLN A 8 29.07 11.75 -8.34
C GLN A 8 29.47 12.20 -6.93
N LEU A 9 28.88 13.30 -6.46
CA LEU A 9 29.10 13.88 -5.13
C LEU A 9 28.57 12.97 -3.99
N TYR A 10 27.51 12.22 -4.27
CA TYR A 10 26.89 11.28 -3.32
C TYR A 10 26.74 9.91 -3.95
N LYS A 11 27.11 8.85 -3.21
CA LYS A 11 26.96 7.47 -3.68
C LYS A 11 25.50 7.05 -3.73
N ASN A 12 25.12 6.44 -4.85
CA ASN A 12 23.84 5.76 -4.98
C ASN A 12 23.81 4.50 -4.09
N LYS A 13 22.66 4.24 -3.46
CA LYS A 13 22.45 3.03 -2.67
C LYS A 13 22.25 1.83 -3.59
N GLU A 14 23.00 0.77 -3.33
CA GLU A 14 22.81 -0.48 -4.06
C GLU A 14 21.51 -1.18 -3.67
N GLY A 15 20.84 -1.75 -4.66
CA GLY A 15 19.64 -2.56 -4.46
C GLY A 15 19.97 -3.86 -3.71
N LYS A 16 19.14 -4.23 -2.75
CA LYS A 16 19.27 -5.51 -2.04
C LYS A 16 18.96 -6.66 -3.00
N ARG A 17 19.96 -7.49 -3.32
CA ARG A 17 19.75 -8.74 -4.08
C ARG A 17 19.24 -9.83 -3.13
N VAL A 18 18.02 -10.29 -3.36
CA VAL A 18 17.36 -11.32 -2.54
C VAL A 18 17.30 -12.64 -3.31
N GLY A 19 17.38 -13.79 -2.63
CA GLY A 19 17.36 -15.10 -3.30
C GLY A 19 18.66 -15.44 -4.06
N ARG A 20 19.81 -14.93 -3.59
CA ARG A 20 21.15 -15.14 -4.17
C ARG A 20 22.17 -15.59 -3.11
N GLY A 21 21.75 -16.48 -2.20
CA GLY A 21 22.59 -16.96 -1.09
C GLY A 21 22.61 -16.03 0.15
N GLY A 22 23.34 -16.45 1.19
CA GLY A 22 23.46 -15.71 2.46
C GLY A 22 22.16 -15.57 3.27
N LYS A 23 22.04 -14.49 4.06
CA LYS A 23 20.95 -14.26 5.03
C LYS A 23 19.52 -14.31 4.44
N ARG A 24 19.35 -14.01 3.14
CA ARG A 24 18.03 -14.02 2.47
C ARG A 24 17.99 -14.93 1.24
N GLY A 25 18.83 -15.97 1.23
CA GLY A 25 18.94 -16.91 0.12
C GLY A 25 17.78 -17.91 0.01
N THR A 26 17.41 -18.55 1.11
CA THR A 26 16.47 -19.69 1.12
C THR A 26 15.02 -19.30 0.83
N TYR A 27 14.44 -18.41 1.64
CA TYR A 27 13.02 -18.04 1.51
C TYR A 27 12.80 -16.70 0.80
N SER A 28 13.85 -16.08 0.27
CA SER A 28 13.78 -14.74 -0.34
C SER A 28 13.06 -13.70 0.56
N GLY A 29 13.18 -13.84 1.89
CA GLY A 29 12.52 -12.98 2.87
C GLY A 29 11.09 -13.40 3.28
N LYS A 30 10.52 -14.48 2.72
CA LYS A 30 9.15 -14.93 3.06
C LYS A 30 9.04 -15.83 4.30
N GLY A 31 10.15 -16.44 4.73
CA GLY A 31 10.28 -17.17 5.99
C GLY A 31 9.58 -18.54 6.08
N GLN A 32 8.80 -18.97 5.09
CA GLN A 32 8.06 -20.23 5.16
C GLN A 32 7.75 -20.82 3.78
N LYS A 33 7.29 -22.08 3.76
CA LYS A 33 6.64 -22.73 2.61
C LYS A 33 5.12 -22.65 2.78
N GLY A 34 4.36 -22.69 1.69
CA GLY A 34 2.89 -22.75 1.72
C GLY A 34 2.21 -21.56 1.04
N GLN A 35 0.95 -21.31 1.40
CA GLN A 35 0.13 -20.29 0.72
C GLN A 35 0.77 -18.90 0.79
N LYS A 36 1.24 -18.47 1.97
CA LYS A 36 1.92 -17.17 2.18
C LYS A 36 3.20 -17.00 1.35
N ALA A 37 3.78 -18.10 0.86
CA ALA A 37 4.98 -18.07 0.04
C ALA A 37 4.70 -18.02 -1.46
N ARG A 38 3.52 -18.48 -1.90
CA ARG A 38 3.13 -18.69 -3.30
C ARG A 38 2.17 -17.59 -3.77
N ALA A 39 2.04 -17.42 -5.08
CA ALA A 39 1.07 -16.48 -5.65
C ALA A 39 -0.36 -17.06 -5.61
N GLY A 40 -1.36 -16.21 -5.80
CA GLY A 40 -2.76 -16.64 -6.02
C GLY A 40 -3.56 -17.01 -4.78
N HIS A 41 -2.99 -16.90 -3.57
CA HIS A 41 -3.77 -17.14 -2.35
C HIS A 41 -4.67 -15.92 -1.99
N ARG A 42 -5.91 -16.18 -1.58
CA ARG A 42 -6.83 -15.19 -1.02
C ARG A 42 -7.19 -15.59 0.41
N ILE A 43 -6.22 -15.49 1.32
CA ILE A 43 -6.41 -15.85 2.73
C ILE A 43 -7.46 -14.91 3.35
N ARG A 44 -8.52 -15.49 3.90
CA ARG A 44 -9.55 -14.75 4.64
C ARG A 44 -8.93 -14.17 5.92
N PRO A 45 -8.93 -12.84 6.13
CA PRO A 45 -8.46 -12.27 7.39
C PRO A 45 -9.47 -12.57 8.50
N ALA A 46 -8.97 -12.81 9.71
CA ALA A 46 -9.80 -13.10 10.90
C ALA A 46 -10.75 -11.93 11.24
N GLU A 47 -10.35 -10.70 10.94
CA GLU A 47 -11.17 -9.48 11.10
C GLU A 47 -12.51 -9.56 10.36
N ARG A 48 -12.57 -10.32 9.26
CA ARG A 48 -13.81 -10.49 8.50
C ARG A 48 -14.91 -11.15 9.33
N ASP A 49 -14.54 -12.06 10.22
CA ASP A 49 -15.50 -12.77 11.08
C ASP A 49 -16.01 -11.84 12.19
N LEU A 50 -15.13 -10.98 12.72
CA LEU A 50 -15.51 -9.94 13.66
C LEU A 50 -16.49 -8.93 13.04
N ILE A 51 -16.21 -8.48 11.82
CA ILE A 51 -17.10 -7.54 11.10
C ILE A 51 -18.44 -8.19 10.78
N GLN A 52 -18.46 -9.46 10.38
CA GLN A 52 -19.70 -10.18 10.06
C GLN A 52 -20.59 -10.40 11.27
N ARG A 53 -20.02 -10.47 12.48
CA ARG A 53 -20.77 -10.57 13.72
C ARG A 53 -21.50 -9.27 14.08
N LEU A 54 -20.99 -8.11 13.65
CA LEU A 54 -21.60 -6.82 13.95
C LEU A 54 -22.89 -6.64 13.14
N PRO A 55 -24.00 -6.20 13.76
CA PRO A 55 -25.21 -5.87 13.03
C PRO A 55 -24.98 -4.68 12.09
N LYS A 56 -25.67 -4.67 10.95
CA LYS A 56 -25.63 -3.53 10.03
C LYS A 56 -26.23 -2.29 10.69
N LEU A 57 -25.66 -1.12 10.39
CA LEU A 57 -26.20 0.15 10.85
C LEU A 57 -27.62 0.37 10.31
N ARG A 58 -28.51 0.87 11.16
CA ARG A 58 -29.89 1.20 10.80
C ARG A 58 -29.95 2.57 10.11
N GLY A 59 -30.99 2.80 9.31
CA GLY A 59 -31.22 4.05 8.58
C GLY A 59 -30.74 4.00 7.11
N PHE A 60 -31.01 5.08 6.37
CA PHE A 60 -30.60 5.24 4.96
C PHE A 60 -29.83 6.54 4.78
N ARG A 61 -28.96 6.58 3.76
CA ARG A 61 -28.21 7.80 3.43
C ARG A 61 -29.11 8.76 2.65
N ASN A 62 -29.67 9.77 3.33
CA ASN A 62 -30.43 10.84 2.67
C ASN A 62 -29.48 11.78 1.90
N LYS A 63 -29.23 11.48 0.62
CA LYS A 63 -28.41 12.35 -0.25
C LYS A 63 -29.24 13.60 -0.63
N PRO A 64 -28.74 14.82 -0.38
CA PRO A 64 -29.45 16.03 -0.79
C PRO A 64 -29.53 16.10 -2.33
N LYS A 65 -30.69 16.50 -2.87
CA LYS A 65 -30.91 16.64 -4.33
C LYS A 65 -30.05 17.75 -4.96
N ALA A 66 -29.67 18.77 -4.18
CA ALA A 66 -28.87 19.89 -4.64
C ALA A 66 -27.42 19.80 -4.13
N LYS A 67 -26.46 20.18 -4.98
CA LYS A 67 -25.08 20.40 -4.55
C LYS A 67 -25.06 21.56 -3.55
N LYS A 68 -24.47 21.37 -2.36
CA LYS A 68 -24.25 22.47 -1.42
C LYS A 68 -23.37 23.52 -2.12
N ALA A 69 -23.91 24.72 -2.30
CA ALA A 69 -23.15 25.83 -2.85
C ALA A 69 -21.92 26.08 -1.97
N ASN A 70 -20.74 26.17 -2.58
CA ASN A 70 -19.49 26.37 -1.88
C ASN A 70 -19.46 27.81 -1.35
N ARG A 71 -19.93 28.03 -0.11
CA ARG A 71 -20.05 29.39 0.49
C ARG A 71 -18.72 30.15 0.58
N ARG A 72 -17.57 29.47 0.42
CA ARG A 72 -16.23 30.09 0.46
C ARG A 72 -15.91 30.96 -0.76
N ALA A 73 -16.55 30.76 -1.92
CA ALA A 73 -16.28 31.56 -3.11
C ALA A 73 -17.04 32.91 -3.14
N LYS A 74 -18.07 33.08 -2.30
CA LYS A 74 -18.92 34.30 -2.25
C LYS A 74 -18.46 35.36 -1.25
N LYS A 75 -17.37 35.13 -0.51
CA LYS A 75 -16.91 36.03 0.56
C LYS A 75 -15.80 36.99 0.14
N ASN A 76 -15.31 36.87 -1.09
CA ASN A 76 -14.22 37.69 -1.67
C ASN A 76 -14.67 38.42 -2.95
N ALA A 77 -15.96 38.72 -3.07
CA ALA A 77 -16.50 39.63 -4.08
C ALA A 77 -17.13 40.81 -3.36
#